data_AF-A0A7K3GRR3-F1
#
_entry.id   AF-A0A7K3GRR3-F1
#
_cell.length_a   1.000
_cell.length_b   1.000
_cell.length_c   1.000
_cell.angle_alpha   90.00
_cell.angle_beta   90.00
_cell.angle_gamma   90.00
#
_symmetry.space_group_name_H-M   'P 1'
#
loop_
_entity.id
_entity.type
_entity.pdbx_description
1 polymer ?
#
loop_
_entity_poly.entity_id
_entity_poly.type
_entity_poly.pdbx_seq_one_letter_code
_entity_poly.pdbx_strand_id
1 'polypeptide(L)'
;MAEHPAYPVGLRLTGRRVVVLGGGQVAQRRLPALIAAGADVLLVSPSATASVEAMVDAGELTWERRRYADGDLTDAWYALIATSDAEANAAASAEGERRRVWCVRADDADRATAWTPASGHSAG
;
A
#
# COMPACT_ATOMS: atom_id res chain seq x y z
N MET A 1 10.57 18.69 -0.59
CA MET A 1 9.39 19.18 0.16
C MET A 1 8.32 19.49 -0.87
N ALA A 2 7.20 18.77 -0.84
CA ALA A 2 6.06 19.05 -1.71
C ALA A 2 5.66 20.54 -1.64
N GLU A 3 5.42 21.14 -2.80
CA GLU A 3 5.12 22.57 -2.97
C GLU A 3 3.80 22.98 -2.29
N HIS A 4 2.91 22.01 -2.08
CA HIS A 4 1.60 22.20 -1.45
C HIS A 4 1.29 21.08 -0.44
N PRO A 5 0.58 21.39 0.66
CA PRO A 5 0.17 20.39 1.64
C PRO A 5 -0.88 19.42 1.07
N ALA A 6 -0.91 18.21 1.63
CA ALA A 6 -1.94 17.21 1.36
C ALA A 6 -3.35 17.76 1.67
N TYR A 7 -4.33 17.48 0.81
CA TYR A 7 -5.73 17.68 1.17
C TYR A 7 -6.25 16.45 1.94
N PRO A 8 -6.75 16.61 3.19
CA PRO A 8 -7.15 15.47 4.01
C PRO A 8 -8.46 14.88 3.52
N VAL A 9 -8.45 13.59 3.17
CA VAL A 9 -9.64 12.81 2.79
C VAL A 9 -9.59 11.43 3.43
N GLY A 10 -10.76 10.89 3.75
CA GLY A 10 -10.90 9.49 4.16
C GLY A 10 -11.23 8.60 2.96
N LEU A 11 -10.63 7.41 2.91
CA LEU A 11 -10.91 6.41 1.86
C LEU A 11 -11.85 5.33 2.41
N ARG A 12 -12.92 5.02 1.68
CA ARG A 12 -13.77 3.83 1.94
C ARG A 12 -13.26 2.67 1.10
N LEU A 13 -12.54 1.74 1.74
CA LEU A 13 -11.86 0.65 1.05
C LEU A 13 -12.64 -0.67 1.03
N THR A 14 -13.84 -0.73 1.61
CA THR A 14 -14.65 -1.96 1.64
C THR A 14 -14.83 -2.58 0.24
N GLY A 15 -14.29 -3.78 0.05
CA GLY A 15 -14.32 -4.52 -1.22
C GLY A 15 -13.51 -3.89 -2.35
N ARG A 16 -12.67 -2.89 -2.07
CA ARG A 16 -11.82 -2.21 -3.06
C ARG A 16 -10.44 -2.86 -3.06
N ARG A 17 -9.92 -3.10 -4.27
CA ARG A 17 -8.57 -3.61 -4.44
C ARG A 17 -7.55 -2.62 -3.90
N VAL A 18 -6.73 -3.10 -2.97
CA VAL A 18 -5.56 -2.40 -2.44
C VAL A 18 -4.32 -3.24 -2.69
N VAL A 19 -3.34 -2.66 -3.37
CA VAL A 19 -2.08 -3.35 -3.66
C VAL A 19 -1.01 -2.94 -2.64
N VAL A 20 -0.35 -3.91 -2.03
CA VAL A 20 0.77 -3.68 -1.14
C VAL A 20 2.02 -4.26 -1.79
N LEU A 21 2.98 -3.41 -2.11
CA LEU A 21 4.27 -3.83 -2.66
C LEU A 21 5.28 -3.96 -1.53
N GLY A 22 5.82 -5.17 -1.34
CA GLY A 22 6.77 -5.49 -0.28
C GLY A 22 6.11 -6.01 1.00
N GLY A 23 6.63 -7.12 1.53
CA GLY A 23 6.09 -7.81 2.71
C GLY A 23 6.87 -7.55 4.01
N GLY A 24 7.64 -6.46 4.09
CA GLY A 24 8.50 -6.13 5.23
C GLY A 24 7.76 -5.50 6.41
N GLN A 25 8.54 -4.94 7.35
CA GLN A 25 8.03 -4.32 8.58
C GLN A 25 7.04 -3.17 8.34
N VAL A 26 7.19 -2.41 7.26
CA VAL A 26 6.24 -1.33 6.93
C VAL A 26 4.87 -1.90 6.57
N ALA A 27 4.82 -2.92 5.70
CA ALA A 27 3.58 -3.60 5.34
C ALA A 27 2.94 -4.25 6.56
N GLN A 28 3.72 -4.97 7.38
CA GLN A 28 3.26 -5.60 8.62
C GLN A 28 2.49 -4.62 9.54
N ARG A 29 2.96 -3.37 9.66
CA ARG A 29 2.29 -2.35 10.49
C ARG A 29 1.03 -1.75 9.85
N ARG A 30 0.96 -1.73 8.51
CA ARG A 30 -0.11 -1.04 7.76
C ARG A 30 -1.25 -1.97 7.35
N LEU A 31 -0.95 -3.24 7.12
CA LEU A 31 -1.91 -4.26 6.72
C LEU A 31 -3.12 -4.36 7.66
N PRO A 32 -2.97 -4.40 9.00
CA PRO A 32 -4.13 -4.50 9.90
C PRO A 32 -5.14 -3.38 9.70
N ALA A 33 -4.69 -2.14 9.45
CA ALA A 33 -5.57 -1.01 9.22
C ALA A 33 -6.29 -1.10 7.86
N LEU A 34 -5.61 -1.60 6.82
CA LEU A 34 -6.20 -1.80 5.50
C LEU A 34 -7.26 -2.93 5.54
N ILE A 35 -6.94 -4.04 6.22
CA ILE A 35 -7.85 -5.16 6.44
C ILE A 35 -9.07 -4.70 7.25
N ALA A 36 -8.86 -3.96 8.35
CA ALA A 36 -9.96 -3.41 9.16
C ALA A 36 -10.84 -2.41 8.39
N ALA A 37 -10.30 -1.72 7.37
CA ALA A 37 -11.08 -0.87 6.46
C ALA A 37 -11.89 -1.67 5.41
N GLY A 38 -11.79 -2.99 5.42
CA GLY A 38 -12.47 -3.91 4.51
C GLY A 38 -11.83 -3.99 3.12
N ALA A 39 -10.56 -3.59 2.98
CA ALA A 39 -9.86 -3.65 1.70
C ALA A 39 -9.72 -5.10 1.20
N ASP A 40 -9.85 -5.28 -0.11
CA ASP A 40 -9.43 -6.51 -0.78
C ASP A 40 -7.93 -6.38 -1.08
N VAL A 41 -7.12 -6.92 -0.17
CA VAL A 41 -5.67 -6.70 -0.17
C VAL A 41 -4.95 -7.74 -1.01
N LEU A 42 -4.16 -7.24 -1.97
CA LEU A 42 -3.18 -8.03 -2.73
C LEU A 42 -1.77 -7.61 -2.33
N LEU A 43 -1.02 -8.52 -1.72
CA LEU A 43 0.41 -8.37 -1.47
C LEU A 43 1.20 -8.87 -2.67
N VAL A 44 2.09 -8.04 -3.22
CA VAL A 44 3.09 -8.44 -4.23
C VAL A 44 4.47 -8.29 -3.60
N SER A 45 5.12 -9.41 -3.30
CA SER A 45 6.45 -9.41 -2.71
C SER A 45 7.13 -10.79 -2.85
N PRO A 46 8.45 -10.86 -3.13
CA PRO A 46 9.17 -12.13 -3.16
C PRO A 46 9.21 -12.85 -1.80
N SER A 47 9.16 -12.07 -0.71
CA SER A 47 9.19 -12.56 0.66
C SER A 47 8.34 -11.69 1.57
N ALA A 48 7.95 -12.22 2.72
CA ALA A 48 7.17 -11.50 3.73
C ALA A 48 7.69 -11.84 5.13
N THR A 49 7.36 -11.01 6.13
CA THR A 49 7.62 -11.37 7.52
C THR A 49 6.65 -12.45 7.98
N ALA A 50 7.02 -13.24 8.99
CA ALA A 50 6.17 -14.28 9.55
C ALA A 50 4.77 -13.76 9.96
N SER A 51 4.69 -12.52 10.47
CA SER A 51 3.41 -11.90 10.81
C SER A 51 2.53 -11.62 9.59
N VAL A 52 3.13 -11.27 8.46
CA VAL A 52 2.40 -11.06 7.20
C VAL A 52 1.97 -12.39 6.60
N GLU A 53 2.84 -13.41 6.67
CA GLU A 53 2.48 -14.78 6.27
C GLU A 53 1.29 -15.32 7.08
N ALA A 54 1.25 -15.06 8.39
CA ALA A 54 0.12 -15.45 9.23
C ALA A 54 -1.21 -14.79 8.80
N MET A 55 -1.20 -13.54 8.31
CA MET A 55 -2.40 -12.87 7.77
C MET A 55 -2.86 -13.54 6.46
N VAL A 56 -1.92 -13.98 5.62
CA VAL A 56 -2.21 -14.76 4.41
C VAL A 56 -2.84 -16.10 4.77
N ASP A 57 -2.25 -16.82 5.72
CA ASP A 57 -2.74 -18.13 6.17
C ASP A 57 -4.12 -18.03 6.84
N ALA A 58 -4.41 -16.90 7.49
CA ALA A 58 -5.73 -16.57 8.03
C ALA A 58 -6.76 -16.18 6.95
N GLY A 59 -6.34 -16.04 5.68
CA GLY A 59 -7.21 -15.67 4.56
C GLY A 59 -7.58 -14.18 4.52
N GLU A 60 -6.83 -13.32 5.22
CA GLU A 60 -7.12 -11.89 5.31
C GLU A 60 -6.63 -11.09 4.09
N LEU A 61 -5.68 -11.66 3.34
CA LEU A 61 -5.11 -11.05 2.13
C LEU A 61 -4.60 -12.10 1.15
N THR A 62 -4.55 -11.74 -0.14
CA THR A 62 -3.96 -12.58 -1.19
C THR A 62 -2.48 -12.23 -1.36
N TRP A 63 -1.61 -13.22 -1.55
CA TRP A 63 -0.18 -13.01 -1.75
C TRP A 63 0.33 -13.58 -3.08
N GLU A 64 0.89 -12.70 -3.91
CA GLU A 64 1.70 -13.05 -5.07
C GLU A 64 3.19 -12.99 -4.74
N ARG A 65 3.81 -14.18 -4.69
CA ARG A 65 5.23 -14.39 -4.32
C ARG A 65 6.19 -14.04 -5.44
N ARG A 66 6.20 -12.77 -5.86
CA ARG A 66 7.05 -12.25 -6.94
C ARG A 66 7.40 -10.78 -6.72
N ARG A 67 8.30 -10.27 -7.55
CA ARG A 67 8.58 -8.83 -7.63
C ARG A 67 7.45 -8.11 -8.36
N TYR A 68 7.38 -6.80 -8.12
CA TYR A 68 6.52 -5.89 -8.87
C TYR A 68 6.81 -5.98 -10.38
N ALA A 69 5.75 -5.87 -11.18
CA ALA A 69 5.78 -5.69 -12.62
C ALA A 69 4.77 -4.59 -13.03
N ASP A 70 5.06 -3.88 -14.13
CA ASP A 70 4.10 -2.93 -14.69
C ASP A 70 2.79 -3.66 -15.04
N GLY A 71 1.67 -3.12 -14.58
CA GLY A 71 0.37 -3.78 -14.65
C GLY A 71 -0.19 -4.19 -13.30
N ASP A 72 0.64 -4.31 -12.26
CA ASP A 72 0.22 -4.77 -10.93
C ASP A 72 -0.80 -3.83 -10.26
N LEU A 73 -0.84 -2.56 -10.65
CA LEU A 73 -1.80 -1.58 -10.14
C LEU A 73 -3.11 -1.53 -10.96
N THR A 74 -3.34 -2.47 -11.87
CA THR A 74 -4.60 -2.56 -12.61
C THR A 74 -5.78 -2.76 -11.66
N ASP A 75 -6.85 -1.97 -11.86
CA ASP A 75 -8.07 -1.95 -11.04
C ASP A 75 -7.89 -1.65 -9.55
N ALA A 76 -6.69 -1.26 -9.13
CA ALA A 76 -6.42 -0.83 -7.76
C ALA A 76 -7.03 0.55 -7.49
N TRP A 77 -7.47 0.77 -6.25
CA TRP A 77 -7.90 2.09 -5.78
C TRP A 77 -6.81 2.81 -5.01
N TYR A 78 -5.96 2.03 -4.35
CA TYR A 78 -4.91 2.50 -3.47
C TYR A 78 -3.74 1.52 -3.48
N ALA A 79 -2.52 2.04 -3.38
CA ALA A 79 -1.32 1.26 -3.29
C ALA A 79 -0.42 1.71 -2.13
N LEU A 80 0.08 0.75 -1.36
CA LEU A 80 1.15 0.95 -0.40
C LEU A 80 2.45 0.41 -0.99
N ILE A 81 3.36 1.31 -1.36
CA ILE A 81 4.67 1.00 -1.92
C ILE A 81 5.68 0.96 -0.78
N ALA A 82 6.11 -0.24 -0.40
CA ALA A 82 6.94 -0.49 0.78
C ALA A 82 8.07 -1.51 0.51
N THR A 83 8.62 -1.48 -0.71
CA THR A 83 9.76 -2.33 -1.11
C THR A 83 11.10 -1.64 -0.82
N SER A 84 12.18 -2.42 -0.75
CA SER A 84 13.56 -1.90 -0.71
C SER A 84 14.16 -1.65 -2.10
N ASP A 85 13.41 -1.93 -3.18
CA ASP A 85 13.83 -1.71 -4.57
C ASP A 85 13.36 -0.33 -5.03
N ALA A 86 14.30 0.61 -5.11
CA ALA A 86 14.02 2.00 -5.45
C ALA A 86 13.50 2.17 -6.89
N GLU A 87 13.94 1.32 -7.83
CA GLU A 87 13.46 1.36 -9.21
C GLU A 87 12.02 0.87 -9.29
N ALA A 88 11.71 -0.24 -8.60
CA ALA A 88 10.34 -0.73 -8.49
C ALA A 88 9.40 0.31 -7.84
N ASN A 89 9.85 0.96 -6.76
CA ASN A 89 9.06 1.99 -6.08
C ASN A 89 8.76 3.19 -6.99
N ALA A 90 9.75 3.64 -7.78
CA ALA A 90 9.57 4.72 -8.74
C ALA A 90 8.65 4.31 -9.89
N ALA A 91 8.81 3.11 -10.44
CA ALA A 91 7.98 2.58 -11.52
C ALA A 91 6.52 2.41 -11.09
N ALA A 92 6.27 1.83 -9.90
CA ALA A 92 4.94 1.67 -9.34
C ALA A 92 4.26 3.01 -9.06
N SER A 93 4.98 3.99 -8.50
CA SER A 93 4.41 5.34 -8.27
C SER A 93 4.03 6.02 -9.59
N ALA A 94 4.88 5.90 -10.62
CA ALA A 94 4.58 6.41 -11.95
C ALA A 94 3.39 5.67 -12.60
N GLU A 95 3.26 4.36 -12.41
CA GLU A 95 2.08 3.60 -12.86
C GLU A 95 0.80 4.09 -12.15
N GLY A 96 0.88 4.32 -10.84
CA GLY A 96 -0.23 4.83 -10.05
C GLY A 96 -0.76 6.14 -10.61
N GLU A 97 0.12 7.08 -10.93
CA GLU A 97 -0.26 8.35 -11.57
C GLU A 97 -0.96 8.14 -12.92
N ARG A 98 -0.38 7.30 -13.81
CA ARG A 98 -0.98 7.00 -15.12
C ARG A 98 -2.37 6.38 -15.01
N ARG A 99 -2.61 5.57 -13.97
CA ARG A 99 -3.86 4.83 -13.74
C ARG A 99 -4.84 5.53 -12.80
N ARG A 100 -4.46 6.67 -12.22
CA ARG A 100 -5.24 7.38 -11.18
C ARG A 100 -5.45 6.53 -9.92
N VAL A 101 -4.40 5.81 -9.51
CA VAL A 101 -4.33 5.07 -8.25
C VAL A 101 -3.55 5.89 -7.23
N TRP A 102 -4.12 6.05 -6.04
CA TRP A 102 -3.45 6.75 -4.95
C TRP A 102 -2.33 5.89 -4.36
N CYS A 103 -1.08 6.34 -4.48
CA CYS A 103 0.10 5.62 -4.04
C CYS A 103 0.73 6.31 -2.84
N VAL A 104 0.83 5.60 -1.73
CA VAL A 104 1.65 6.00 -0.58
C VAL A 104 2.98 5.27 -0.65
N ARG A 105 4.07 6.01 -0.53
CA ARG A 105 5.43 5.47 -0.52
C ARG A 105 6.02 5.51 0.87
N ALA A 106 6.61 4.39 1.28
CA ALA A 106 7.29 4.27 2.56
C ALA A 106 8.70 4.87 2.55
N ASP A 107 9.34 4.91 1.38
CA ASP A 107 10.72 5.34 1.19
C ASP A 107 10.85 6.84 0.91
N ASP A 108 9.89 7.41 0.18
CA ASP A 108 9.93 8.81 -0.24
C ASP A 108 8.52 9.40 -0.35
N ALA A 109 8.13 10.16 0.68
CA ALA A 109 6.83 10.82 0.73
C ALA A 109 6.68 11.93 -0.31
N ASP A 110 7.74 12.62 -0.73
CA ASP A 110 7.64 13.71 -1.71
C ASP A 110 7.35 13.18 -3.14
N ARG A 111 7.60 11.89 -3.38
CA ARG A 111 7.33 11.21 -4.67
C ARG A 111 6.11 10.28 -4.63
N ALA A 112 5.27 10.42 -3.60
CA ALA A 112 4.00 9.73 -3.44
C ALA A 112 2.85 10.57 -4.01
N THR A 113 1.80 9.93 -4.51
CA THR A 113 0.58 10.64 -4.98
C THR A 113 -0.47 10.77 -3.86
N ALA A 114 -0.27 10.08 -2.73
CA ALA A 114 -1.07 10.22 -1.53
C ALA A 114 -0.19 10.20 -0.27
N TRP A 115 -0.75 10.73 0.81
CA TRP A 115 -0.14 10.65 2.14
C TRP A 115 -1.14 10.08 3.14
N THR A 116 -0.68 9.15 3.97
CA THR A 116 -1.45 8.72 5.16
C THR A 116 -0.96 9.51 6.37
N PRO A 117 -1.74 10.49 6.88
CA PRO A 117 -1.33 11.24 8.05
C PRO A 117 -1.23 10.33 9.28
N ALA A 118 -0.50 10.77 10.31
CA ALA A 118 -0.56 10.14 11.61
C ALA A 118 -1.97 10.32 12.19
N SER A 119 -2.64 9.22 12.53
CA SER A 119 -3.96 9.21 13.15
C SER A 119 -3.84 8.92 14.64
N GLY A 120 -4.36 9.80 15.50
CA GLY A 120 -4.57 9.53 16.92
C GLY A 120 -6.03 9.23 17.18
N HIS A 121 -6.32 8.18 17.95
CA HIS A 121 -7.67 7.94 18.47
C HIS A 121 -7.75 8.56 19.86
N SER A 122 -8.46 9.68 20.00
CA SER A 122 -8.90 10.14 21.32
C SER A 122 -10.19 9.39 21.66
N ALA A 123 -10.11 8.44 22.59
CA ALA A 123 -11.31 7.95 23.27
C ALA A 123 -11.89 9.15 24.03
N GLY A 124 -13.14 9.50 23.72
CA GLY A 124 -13.90 10.49 24.50
C GLY A 124 -14.24 9.99 25.88
#